data_AF-A0AAN9CD12-F1
#
_entry.id   AF-A0AAN9CD12-F1
#
_cell.length_a   1.000
_cell.length_b   1.000
_cell.length_c   1.000
_cell.angle_alpha   90.00
_cell.angle_beta   90.00
_cell.angle_gamma   90.00
#
_symmetry.space_group_name_H-M   'P 1'
#
loop_
_entity.id
_entity.type
_entity.pdbx_description
1 polymer ?
#
loop_
_entity_poly.entity_id
_entity_poly.type
_entity_poly.pdbx_seq_one_letter_code
_entity_poly.pdbx_strand_id
1 'polypeptide(L)'
;MAFFGITYLGYQNPVGDRMLPSTQNKLDTRDSSDRHLGSQSRYQDMIRRVRGSPKELYRVPVTDNQQYGWWVPAGGLKDQEPWTRTRHFPRKNSEMTKFVNEMSMTYPDFSLF
;
A
#
# COMPACT_ATOMS: atom_id res chain seq x y z
N MET A 1 17.68 -3.02 -8.96
CA MET A 1 18.45 -1.98 -8.25
C MET A 1 19.52 -2.69 -7.42
N ALA A 2 20.80 -2.42 -7.67
CA ALA A 2 21.92 -3.01 -6.92
C ALA A 2 22.35 -2.08 -5.78
N PHE A 3 22.58 -2.62 -4.59
CA PHE A 3 23.11 -1.88 -3.45
C PHE A 3 24.64 -1.83 -3.56
N PHE A 4 25.19 -0.65 -3.79
CA PHE A 4 26.64 -0.44 -3.85
C PHE A 4 27.23 -0.35 -2.42
N GLY A 5 28.00 -1.37 -2.02
CA GLY A 5 29.23 -1.17 -1.23
C GLY A 5 29.17 -0.79 0.26
N ILE A 6 28.05 -0.98 0.97
CA ILE A 6 27.93 -0.52 2.38
C ILE A 6 28.85 -1.30 3.36
N THR A 7 29.32 -2.49 3.00
CA THR A 7 30.05 -3.40 3.92
C THR A 7 31.52 -3.65 3.58
N TYR A 8 32.09 -2.98 2.56
CA TYR A 8 33.42 -3.29 2.01
C TYR A 8 33.65 -4.77 1.63
N LEU A 9 32.58 -5.57 1.52
CA LEU A 9 32.61 -7.02 1.32
C LEU A 9 32.40 -7.46 -0.14
N GLY A 10 32.50 -6.52 -1.08
CA GLY A 10 32.25 -6.77 -2.51
C GLY A 10 30.77 -6.80 -2.89
N TYR A 11 30.51 -7.12 -4.16
CA TYR A 11 29.16 -7.21 -4.75
C TYR A 11 28.45 -8.49 -4.24
N GLN A 12 27.48 -8.35 -3.35
CA GLN A 12 26.70 -9.48 -2.83
C GLN A 12 25.53 -9.80 -3.77
N ASN A 13 25.57 -10.99 -4.40
CA ASN A 13 24.48 -11.53 -5.21
C ASN A 13 23.86 -12.77 -4.54
N PRO A 14 22.99 -12.59 -3.53
CA PRO A 14 22.49 -13.69 -2.70
C PRO A 14 21.66 -14.72 -3.49
N VAL A 15 21.18 -14.36 -4.68
CA VAL A 15 20.40 -15.24 -5.57
C VAL A 15 21.33 -16.04 -6.48
N GLY A 16 22.33 -15.40 -7.08
CA GLY A 16 23.30 -16.07 -7.95
C GLY A 16 24.18 -17.07 -7.18
N ASP A 17 24.61 -16.72 -5.97
CA ASP A 17 25.52 -17.56 -5.16
C ASP A 17 24.88 -18.86 -4.66
N ARG A 18 23.53 -18.92 -4.63
CA ARG A 18 22.77 -20.13 -4.23
C ARG A 18 22.36 -21.02 -5.40
N MET A 19 22.59 -20.60 -6.63
CA MET A 19 22.28 -21.42 -7.80
C MET A 19 23.40 -22.45 -8.01
N LEU A 20 23.18 -23.66 -7.49
CA LEU A 20 23.97 -24.83 -7.89
C LEU A 20 23.80 -25.07 -9.41
N PRO A 21 24.86 -25.48 -10.13
CA PRO A 21 24.74 -25.81 -11.54
C PRO A 21 23.74 -26.95 -11.71
N SER A 22 22.76 -26.72 -12.58
CA SER A 22 21.66 -27.63 -12.87
C SER A 22 22.19 -28.99 -13.30
N THR A 23 22.12 -29.99 -12.42
CA THR A 23 22.06 -31.39 -12.82
C THR A 23 20.62 -31.69 -13.19
N GLN A 24 20.40 -31.93 -14.49
CA GLN A 24 19.14 -32.46 -15.01
C GLN A 24 18.72 -33.68 -14.18
N ASN A 25 17.45 -33.78 -13.78
CA ASN A 25 16.65 -35.01 -13.89
C ASN A 25 15.21 -34.86 -13.35
N LYS A 26 14.28 -35.41 -14.15
CA LYS A 26 12.94 -35.94 -13.86
C LYS A 26 11.78 -34.95 -13.59
N LEU A 27 10.89 -34.86 -14.58
CA LEU A 27 9.55 -34.28 -14.50
C LEU A 27 8.59 -35.27 -13.81
N ASP A 28 8.38 -35.09 -12.51
CA ASP A 28 7.21 -35.65 -11.83
C ASP A 28 6.07 -34.62 -11.90
N THR A 29 4.97 -35.04 -12.54
CA THR A 29 3.68 -34.32 -12.58
C THR A 29 3.08 -34.32 -11.16
N ARG A 30 3.57 -33.41 -10.30
CA ARG A 30 2.94 -33.08 -9.02
C ARG A 30 2.01 -31.90 -9.22
N ASP A 31 0.76 -32.08 -8.80
CA ASP A 31 -0.27 -31.05 -8.79
C ASP A 31 0.27 -29.71 -8.27
N SER A 32 0.09 -28.68 -9.09
CA SER A 32 0.66 -27.34 -8.90
C SER A 32 0.27 -26.68 -7.56
N SER A 33 -0.83 -27.14 -6.96
CA SER A 33 -1.37 -26.66 -5.68
C SER A 33 -0.52 -27.01 -4.46
N ASP A 34 0.32 -28.05 -4.52
CA ASP A 34 1.08 -28.55 -3.37
C ASP A 34 2.54 -28.02 -3.33
N ARG A 35 2.95 -27.28 -4.36
CA ARG A 35 4.31 -26.71 -4.48
C ARG A 35 4.64 -25.66 -3.42
N HIS A 36 3.62 -25.09 -2.78
CA HIS A 36 3.79 -23.95 -1.90
C HIS A 36 3.56 -24.25 -0.41
N LEU A 37 3.19 -25.48 -0.02
CA LEU A 37 3.09 -25.94 1.39
C LEU A 37 2.38 -24.93 2.34
N GLY A 38 1.35 -24.24 1.86
CA GLY A 38 0.65 -23.20 2.65
C GLY A 38 1.52 -21.97 2.96
N SER A 39 2.52 -21.65 2.14
CA SER A 39 3.37 -20.47 2.31
C SER A 39 2.57 -19.17 2.30
N GLN A 40 1.52 -19.11 1.49
CA GLN A 40 0.62 -17.97 1.43
C GLN A 40 -0.15 -17.79 2.74
N SER A 41 -0.71 -18.86 3.31
CA SER A 41 -1.42 -18.76 4.59
C SER A 41 -0.47 -18.39 5.73
N ARG A 42 0.75 -18.96 5.76
CA ARG A 42 1.80 -18.58 6.71
C ARG A 42 2.23 -17.12 6.58
N TYR A 43 2.38 -16.62 5.35
CA TYR A 43 2.72 -15.21 5.08
C TYR A 43 1.60 -14.27 5.55
N GLN A 44 0.34 -14.62 5.24
CA GLN A 44 -0.82 -13.88 5.72
C GLN A 44 -0.88 -13.88 7.25
N ASP A 45 -0.59 -15.01 7.91
CA ASP A 45 -0.53 -15.08 9.36
C ASP A 45 0.62 -14.25 9.97
N MET A 46 1.77 -14.14 9.30
CA MET A 46 2.84 -13.22 9.72
C MET A 46 2.43 -11.75 9.58
N ILE A 47 1.82 -11.36 8.46
CA ILE A 47 1.29 -10.00 8.28
C ILE A 47 0.25 -9.69 9.37
N ARG A 48 -0.64 -10.64 9.67
CA ARG A 48 -1.65 -10.48 10.72
C ARG A 48 -1.07 -10.35 12.13
N ARG A 49 0.17 -10.79 12.36
CA ARG A 49 0.91 -10.61 13.62
C ARG A 49 1.62 -9.26 13.70
N VAL A 50 2.02 -8.69 12.56
CA VAL A 50 2.51 -7.31 12.48
C VAL A 50 1.31 -6.37 12.54
N ARG A 51 0.72 -6.24 13.72
CA ARG A 51 -0.36 -5.29 13.98
C ARG A 51 0.24 -4.02 14.54
N GLY A 52 -0.01 -2.91 13.87
CA GLY A 52 0.30 -1.57 14.36
C GLY A 52 0.85 -0.67 13.26
N SER A 53 0.47 0.61 13.30
CA SER A 53 1.13 1.60 12.46
C SER A 53 2.60 1.76 12.88
N PRO A 54 3.55 2.08 11.98
CA PRO A 54 4.95 2.25 12.35
C PRO A 54 5.17 3.24 13.52
N LYS A 55 4.28 4.21 13.69
CA LYS A 55 4.25 5.17 14.80
C LYS A 55 4.01 4.52 16.17
N GLU A 56 3.33 3.39 16.23
CA GLU A 56 3.13 2.63 17.46
C GLU A 56 4.38 1.83 17.86
N LEU A 57 5.21 1.45 16.88
CA LEU A 57 6.41 0.64 17.08
C LEU A 57 7.65 1.49 17.35
N TYR A 58 7.74 2.66 16.71
CA TYR A 58 8.91 3.52 16.77
C TYR A 58 8.55 4.89 17.31
N ARG A 59 9.46 5.48 18.10
CA ARG A 59 9.30 6.85 18.62
C ARG A 59 9.51 7.91 17.55
N VAL A 60 10.34 7.62 16.56
CA VAL A 60 10.74 8.52 15.47
C VAL A 60 10.56 7.83 14.12
N PRO A 61 10.26 8.58 13.04
CA PRO A 61 10.10 8.00 11.72
C PRO A 61 11.43 7.39 11.26
N VAL A 62 11.38 6.15 10.79
CA VAL A 62 12.56 5.37 10.37
C VAL A 62 12.95 5.73 8.93
N THR A 63 11.99 6.18 8.13
CA THR A 63 12.21 6.62 6.75
C THR A 63 11.70 8.03 6.54
N ASP A 64 12.24 8.70 5.52
CA ASP A 64 11.83 10.07 5.17
C ASP A 64 10.33 10.16 4.83
N ASN A 65 9.82 9.16 4.11
CA ASN A 65 8.39 9.07 3.77
C ASN A 65 7.48 8.87 5.00
N GLN A 66 8.00 8.33 6.10
CA GLN A 66 7.23 8.20 7.35
C GLN A 66 7.11 9.53 8.09
N GLN A 67 7.92 10.54 7.77
CA GLN A 67 7.81 11.86 8.41
C GLN A 67 6.46 12.52 8.11
N TYR A 68 5.93 12.32 6.90
CA TYR A 68 4.64 12.85 6.51
C TYR A 68 3.53 12.21 7.34
N GLY A 69 2.78 13.05 8.06
CA GLY A 69 1.69 12.58 8.90
C GLY A 69 2.12 11.86 10.19
N TRP A 70 3.44 11.75 10.49
CA TRP A 70 3.93 11.07 11.69
C TRP A 70 3.31 11.64 12.97
N TRP A 71 3.11 12.95 13.01
CA TRP A 71 2.57 13.65 14.17
C TRP A 71 1.04 13.70 14.20
N VAL A 72 0.36 13.21 13.15
CA VAL A 72 -1.11 13.21 13.10
C VAL A 72 -1.65 12.15 14.07
N PRO A 73 -2.65 12.49 14.91
CA PRO A 73 -3.28 11.53 15.81
C PRO A 73 -3.92 10.35 15.05
N ALA A 74 -3.80 9.14 15.61
CA ALA A 74 -4.25 7.92 14.94
C ALA A 74 -5.79 7.83 14.80
N GLY A 75 -6.57 8.43 15.70
CA GLY A 75 -8.04 8.46 15.60
C GLY A 75 -8.61 9.50 14.63
N GLY A 76 -7.79 10.02 13.71
CA GLY A 76 -8.24 10.87 12.61
C GLY A 76 -8.86 12.17 13.09
N LEU A 77 -10.02 12.55 12.52
CA LEU A 77 -10.72 13.80 12.83
C LEU A 77 -11.21 13.90 14.29
N LYS A 78 -11.41 12.75 14.97
CA LYS A 78 -11.95 12.69 16.33
C LYS A 78 -10.91 13.07 17.39
N ASP A 79 -9.65 12.76 17.11
CA ASP A 79 -8.52 13.03 17.99
C ASP A 79 -7.79 14.32 17.59
N GLN A 80 -8.36 15.13 16.70
CA GLN A 80 -7.80 16.43 16.35
C GLN A 80 -7.91 17.38 17.53
N GLU A 81 -6.85 18.16 17.72
CA GLU A 81 -6.81 19.19 18.74
C GLU A 81 -8.00 20.16 18.60
N PRO A 82 -8.74 20.49 19.68
CA PRO A 82 -9.97 21.27 19.59
C PRO A 82 -9.83 22.62 18.86
N TRP A 83 -8.66 23.25 18.95
CA TRP A 83 -8.36 24.53 18.28
C TRP A 83 -8.17 24.41 16.77
N THR A 84 -7.83 23.21 16.26
CA THR A 84 -7.72 22.94 14.83
C THR A 84 -9.08 22.62 14.18
N ARG A 85 -10.10 22.29 14.99
CA ARG A 85 -11.41 21.85 14.51
C ARG A 85 -12.17 23.00 13.86
N THR A 86 -12.24 22.97 12.54
CA THR A 86 -13.01 23.94 11.73
C THR A 86 -14.33 23.32 11.23
N ARG A 87 -15.38 24.13 11.08
CA ARG A 87 -16.62 23.69 10.40
C ARG A 87 -16.36 23.65 8.89
N HIS A 88 -16.36 22.45 8.32
CA HIS A 88 -16.27 22.28 6.87
C HIS A 88 -17.68 22.22 6.26
N PHE A 89 -17.90 23.01 5.22
CA PHE A 89 -19.12 22.97 4.41
C PHE A 89 -18.72 22.51 3.00
N PRO A 90 -18.55 21.19 2.78
CA PRO A 90 -18.18 20.68 1.47
C PRO A 90 -19.25 21.06 0.45
N ARG A 91 -18.83 21.38 -0.77
CA ARG A 91 -19.76 21.69 -1.87
C ARG A 91 -20.68 20.48 -2.10
N LYS A 92 -21.98 20.68 -1.94
CA LYS A 92 -23.00 19.70 -2.29
C LYS A 92 -23.70 20.16 -3.56
N ASN A 93 -23.68 19.34 -4.60
CA ASN A 93 -24.40 19.64 -5.84
C ASN A 93 -25.91 19.52 -5.59
N SER A 94 -26.68 20.49 -6.08
CA SER A 94 -28.15 20.44 -6.02
C SER A 94 -28.68 19.37 -6.97
N GLU A 95 -29.94 18.95 -6.78
CA GLU A 95 -30.61 18.03 -7.71
C GLU A 95 -30.64 18.59 -9.14
N MET A 96 -30.80 19.91 -9.30
CA MET A 96 -30.71 20.58 -10.61
C MET A 96 -29.31 20.45 -11.22
N THR A 97 -28.25 20.66 -10.44
CA THR A 97 -26.87 20.48 -10.94
C THR A 97 -26.60 19.03 -11.32
N LYS A 98 -27.12 18.06 -10.56
CA LYS A 98 -27.01 16.64 -10.93
C LYS A 98 -27.75 16.32 -12.22
N PHE A 99 -28.99 16.81 -12.35
CA PHE A 99 -29.81 16.65 -13.55
C PHE A 99 -29.14 17.25 -14.79
N VAL A 100 -28.59 18.46 -14.68
CA VAL A 100 -27.83 19.09 -15.77
C VAL A 100 -26.64 18.25 -16.19
N ASN A 101 -25.87 17.74 -15.22
CA ASN A 101 -24.73 16.89 -15.52
C ASN A 101 -25.18 15.62 -16.24
N GLU A 102 -26.28 15.01 -15.81
CA GLU A 102 -26.85 13.83 -16.47
C GLU A 102 -27.32 14.13 -17.90
N MET A 103 -28.04 15.23 -18.10
CA MET A 103 -28.51 15.63 -19.43
C MET A 103 -27.37 16.05 -20.37
N SER A 104 -26.32 16.68 -19.85
CA SER A 104 -25.13 17.03 -20.64
C SER A 104 -24.35 15.79 -21.10
N MET A 105 -24.49 14.65 -20.40
CA MET A 105 -23.87 13.38 -20.81
C MET A 105 -24.69 12.66 -21.89
N THR A 106 -26.01 12.82 -21.88
CA THR A 106 -26.92 12.12 -22.82
C THR A 106 -27.18 12.93 -24.08
N TYR A 107 -27.29 14.25 -23.97
CA TYR A 107 -27.62 15.16 -25.05
C TYR A 107 -26.51 16.22 -25.24
N PRO A 108 -25.78 16.18 -26.37
CA PRO A 108 -24.69 17.13 -26.64
C PRO A 108 -25.14 18.60 -26.72
N ASP A 109 -26.38 18.83 -27.16
CA ASP A 109 -26.94 20.16 -27.38
C ASP A 109 -27.79 20.65 -26.19
N PHE A 110 -27.72 19.97 -25.04
CA PHE A 110 -28.47 20.37 -23.86
C PHE A 110 -27.87 21.62 -23.21
N SER A 111 -28.68 22.68 -23.14
CA SER A 111 -28.38 23.92 -22.41
C SER A 111 -29.53 24.21 -21.44
N LEU A 112 -29.19 24.74 -20.25
CA LEU A 112 -30.22 25.16 -19.29
C LEU A 112 -30.75 26.58 -19.57
N PHE A 113 -30.25 27.23 -20.64
CA PHE A 113 -30.67 28.55 -21.13
C PHE A 113 -30.68 28.58 -22.66
#